data_AF-A0A9Q8LBY6-F1
#
_entry.id   AF-A0A9Q8LBY6-F1
#
_cell.length_a   1.000
_cell.length_b   1.000
_cell.length_c   1.000
_cell.angle_alpha   90.00
_cell.angle_beta   90.00
_cell.angle_gamma   90.00
#
_symmetry.space_group_name_H-M   'P 1'
#
loop_
_entity.id
_entity.type
_entity.pdbx_description
1 polymer ?
#
loop_
_entity_poly.entity_id
_entity_poly.type
_entity_poly.pdbx_seq_one_letter_code
_entity_poly.pdbx_strand_id
1 'polypeptide(L)'
;MRLLEDKGFIKGYDTFTEGDNAGRLRSLNVIHPDCLEVYAEALELLVMDVTFKTNVYNRNVLNVVSATPMNNTMPWLRAYFEERKLPMPKAILNDREEALLNALDEVFPETPTILYEWHINKDIQAKLHKLGGNFAQVPRQDVAGRTYWIESELSNQFMSDWQVVLRSTDEQSFEEQRKELH
;
A
#
# COMPACT_ATOMS: atom_id res chain seq x y z
N MET A 1 2.62 29.21 -3.71
CA MET A 1 2.39 27.81 -3.32
C MET A 1 1.33 27.84 -2.23
N ARG A 2 0.14 27.23 -2.42
CA ARG A 2 -0.86 27.16 -1.34
C ARG A 2 -0.48 26.01 -0.40
N LEU A 3 -0.52 26.28 0.91
CA LEU A 3 -0.18 25.31 1.93
C LEU A 3 -1.33 24.29 2.07
N LEU A 4 -1.04 23.09 2.60
CA LEU A 4 -2.06 22.05 2.81
C LEU A 4 -3.12 22.51 3.83
N GLU A 5 -2.71 23.33 4.79
CA GLU A 5 -3.58 23.97 5.78
C GLU A 5 -4.62 24.89 5.12
N ASP A 6 -4.24 25.60 4.04
CA ASP A 6 -5.17 26.45 3.26
C ASP A 6 -6.28 25.63 2.58
N LYS A 7 -6.10 24.31 2.51
CA LYS A 7 -7.06 23.34 1.95
C LYS A 7 -7.76 22.53 3.04
N GLY A 8 -7.67 22.94 4.31
CA GLY A 8 -8.35 22.30 5.44
C GLY A 8 -7.65 21.07 5.99
N PHE A 9 -6.45 20.73 5.53
CA PHE A 9 -5.72 19.58 6.08
C PHE A 9 -5.16 19.87 7.48
N ILE A 10 -5.32 18.91 8.37
CA ILE A 10 -4.69 18.85 9.68
C ILE A 10 -3.28 18.28 9.50
N LYS A 11 -2.28 18.95 10.07
CA LYS A 11 -0.88 18.52 10.07
C LYS A 11 -0.41 18.25 11.49
N GLY A 12 0.22 17.09 11.69
CA GLY A 12 0.88 16.71 12.94
C GLY A 12 2.33 16.29 12.68
N TYR A 13 3.25 16.66 13.55
CA TYR A 13 4.64 16.23 13.44
C TYR A 13 5.27 16.07 14.82
N ASP A 14 6.27 15.19 14.89
CA ASP A 14 7.10 14.97 16.08
C ASP A 14 8.58 15.14 15.72
N THR A 15 9.39 15.56 16.68
CA THR A 15 10.84 15.74 16.52
C THR A 15 11.58 15.05 17.65
N PHE A 16 12.80 14.58 17.38
CA PHE A 16 13.67 14.07 18.44
C PHE A 16 13.93 15.19 19.46
N THR A 17 13.78 14.88 20.75
CA THR A 17 13.93 15.84 21.84
C THR A 17 15.36 15.92 22.39
N GLU A 18 16.16 14.86 22.20
CA GLU A 18 17.49 14.72 22.79
C GLU A 18 18.51 14.10 21.81
N GLY A 19 19.80 14.26 22.13
CA GLY A 19 20.93 13.75 21.34
C GLY A 19 21.28 14.57 20.09
N ASP A 20 22.21 14.06 19.28
CA ASP A 20 22.71 14.74 18.06
C ASP A 20 21.63 14.98 16.98
N ASN A 21 20.47 14.34 17.13
CA ASN A 21 19.32 14.51 16.26
C ASN A 21 18.26 15.47 16.82
N ALA A 22 18.50 16.11 17.97
CA ALA A 22 17.52 17.02 18.59
C ALA A 22 17.01 18.07 17.60
N GLY A 23 15.69 18.26 17.57
CA GLY A 23 14.99 19.16 16.64
C GLY A 23 14.81 18.59 15.22
N ARG A 24 15.34 17.40 14.91
CA ARG A 24 15.07 16.75 13.61
C ARG A 24 13.68 16.12 13.60
N LEU A 25 13.01 16.26 12.46
CA LEU A 25 11.72 15.65 12.16
C LEU A 25 11.81 14.12 12.29
N ARG A 26 11.03 13.56 13.21
CA ARG A 26 10.89 12.12 13.44
C ARG A 26 9.69 11.56 12.70
N SER A 27 8.57 12.28 12.71
CA SER A 27 7.36 11.91 11.97
C SER A 27 6.64 13.14 11.44
N LEU A 28 5.98 13.00 10.29
CA LEU A 28 5.11 14.01 9.69
C LEU A 28 3.85 13.33 9.19
N ASN A 29 2.71 13.93 9.48
CA ASN A 29 1.39 13.39 9.19
C ASN A 29 0.51 14.52 8.66
N VAL A 30 -0.31 14.20 7.66
CA VAL A 30 -1.26 15.15 7.10
C VAL A 30 -2.55 14.43 6.75
N ILE A 31 -3.69 14.92 7.24
CA ILE A 31 -5.01 14.32 7.00
C ILE A 31 -6.08 15.39 6.77
N HIS A 32 -7.02 15.13 5.85
CA HIS A 32 -8.20 15.97 5.68
C HIS A 32 -9.28 15.55 6.71
N PRO A 33 -9.97 16.49 7.39
CA PRO A 33 -11.02 16.18 8.35
C PRO A 33 -12.09 15.22 7.82
N ASP A 34 -12.53 15.39 6.58
CA ASP A 34 -13.53 14.50 5.95
C ASP A 34 -13.09 13.03 5.90
N CYS A 35 -11.78 12.75 5.80
CA CYS A 35 -11.28 11.38 5.88
C CYS A 35 -11.60 10.75 7.24
N LEU A 36 -11.63 11.56 8.31
CA LEU A 36 -11.89 11.09 9.68
C LEU A 36 -13.34 10.69 9.88
N GLU A 37 -14.28 11.40 9.25
CA GLU A 37 -15.70 11.04 9.30
C GLU A 37 -15.91 9.66 8.67
N VAL A 38 -15.26 9.41 7.53
CA VAL A 38 -15.27 8.10 6.87
C VAL A 38 -14.62 7.02 7.74
N TYR A 39 -13.52 7.34 8.43
CA TYR A 39 -12.87 6.40 9.36
C TYR A 39 -13.75 6.04 10.56
N ALA A 40 -14.45 7.02 11.12
CA ALA A 40 -15.31 6.83 12.28
C ALA A 40 -16.53 5.94 11.95
N GLU A 41 -17.00 5.96 10.71
CA GLU A 41 -18.19 5.22 10.29
C GLU A 41 -17.90 3.80 9.80
N ALA A 42 -16.71 3.52 9.23
CA ALA A 42 -16.52 2.27 8.46
C ALA A 42 -15.09 1.70 8.41
N LEU A 43 -14.21 1.94 9.40
CA LEU A 43 -12.87 1.35 9.34
C LEU A 43 -12.81 -0.12 9.82
N GLU A 44 -13.23 -1.05 8.97
CA GLU A 44 -12.95 -2.47 9.19
C GLU A 44 -11.57 -2.88 8.67
N LEU A 45 -11.16 -2.31 7.53
CA LEU A 45 -9.92 -2.64 6.84
C LEU A 45 -9.07 -1.40 6.59
N LEU A 46 -7.83 -1.44 7.02
CA LEU A 46 -6.86 -0.39 6.78
C LEU A 46 -5.81 -0.87 5.79
N VAL A 47 -5.80 -0.33 4.58
CA VAL A 47 -4.68 -0.59 3.65
C VAL A 47 -3.49 0.26 4.07
N MET A 48 -2.28 -0.24 3.88
CA MET A 48 -1.04 0.51 4.07
C MET A 48 -0.12 0.15 2.92
N ASP A 49 -0.09 0.99 1.90
CA ASP A 49 0.97 0.97 0.87
C ASP A 49 2.17 1.72 1.43
N VAL A 50 3.40 1.22 1.26
CA VAL A 50 4.62 1.90 1.69
C VAL A 50 5.54 2.12 0.50
N THR A 51 5.62 3.38 0.08
CA THR A 51 6.61 3.75 -0.93
C THR A 51 7.95 4.06 -0.28
N PHE A 52 8.95 3.21 -0.47
CA PHE A 52 10.34 3.55 -0.15
C PHE A 52 10.87 4.58 -1.14
N LYS A 53 10.66 5.87 -0.84
CA LYS A 53 11.39 6.96 -1.48
C LYS A 53 12.29 7.62 -0.46
N THR A 54 13.56 7.71 -0.82
CA THR A 54 14.47 8.62 -0.15
C THR A 54 14.10 10.05 -0.54
N ASN A 55 13.90 10.91 0.45
CA ASN A 55 13.75 12.35 0.17
C ASN A 55 15.07 12.93 -0.36
N VAL A 56 15.10 14.22 -0.72
CA VAL A 56 16.32 14.91 -1.20
C VAL A 56 17.50 14.86 -0.22
N TYR A 57 17.29 14.39 1.00
CA TYR A 57 18.29 14.21 2.05
C TYR A 57 18.67 12.74 2.27
N ASN A 58 18.29 11.85 1.35
CA ASN A 58 18.57 10.42 1.39
C ASN A 58 18.03 9.71 2.65
N ARG A 59 16.83 10.11 3.09
CA ARG A 59 16.13 9.52 4.24
C ARG A 59 14.89 8.79 3.78
N ASN A 60 14.68 7.58 4.31
CA ASN A 60 13.49 6.78 4.07
C ASN A 60 12.27 7.55 4.56
N VAL A 61 11.29 7.77 3.68
CA VAL A 61 10.00 8.32 4.04
C VAL A 61 8.99 7.19 4.00
N LEU A 62 8.44 6.83 5.16
CA LEU A 62 7.34 5.88 5.28
C LEU A 62 6.06 6.57 4.79
N ASN A 63 5.56 6.16 3.63
CA ASN A 63 4.33 6.71 3.06
C ASN A 63 3.16 5.73 3.16
N VAL A 64 2.66 5.46 4.38
CA VAL A 64 1.44 4.68 4.73
C VAL A 64 0.11 5.14 4.09
N VAL A 65 -0.19 4.81 2.83
CA VAL A 65 -1.50 5.18 2.23
C VAL A 65 -2.61 4.23 2.67
N SER A 66 -3.67 4.79 3.25
CA SER A 66 -4.89 4.09 3.62
C SER A 66 -5.98 4.14 2.55
N ALA A 67 -6.43 2.99 2.05
CA ALA A 67 -7.50 2.90 1.05
C ALA A 67 -8.88 3.01 1.70
N THR A 68 -9.32 4.25 1.92
CA THR A 68 -10.70 4.69 1.67
C THR A 68 -10.69 5.43 0.31
N PRO A 69 -11.77 6.04 -0.22
CA PRO A 69 -11.76 6.70 -1.55
C PRO A 69 -10.72 7.82 -1.76
N MET A 70 -9.80 8.07 -0.82
CA MET A 70 -8.79 9.11 -0.91
C MET A 70 -7.38 8.65 -0.49
N ASN A 71 -6.43 9.04 -1.34
CA ASN A 71 -5.04 8.61 -1.43
C ASN A 71 -4.09 9.40 -0.48
N ASN A 72 -4.05 9.13 0.84
CA ASN A 72 -3.17 9.83 1.81
C ASN A 72 -2.70 8.98 3.01
N THR A 73 -1.74 9.53 3.79
CA THR A 73 -0.68 8.82 4.53
C THR A 73 -0.62 9.01 6.07
N MET A 74 -0.54 7.99 6.96
CA MET A 74 -0.46 8.20 8.45
C MET A 74 0.29 7.18 9.35
N PRO A 75 1.36 7.59 10.08
CA PRO A 75 1.89 6.91 11.29
C PRO A 75 1.37 7.40 12.68
N TRP A 76 0.75 8.57 12.82
CA TRP A 76 0.04 8.99 14.08
C TRP A 76 -1.30 8.28 14.31
N LEU A 77 -1.64 7.37 13.42
CA LEU A 77 -2.98 6.82 13.29
C LEU A 77 -3.45 6.17 14.59
N ARG A 78 -2.64 5.33 15.25
CA ARG A 78 -3.10 4.69 16.49
C ARG A 78 -3.36 5.68 17.63
N ALA A 79 -2.40 6.54 17.95
CA ALA A 79 -2.57 7.52 19.02
C ALA A 79 -3.81 8.42 18.77
N TYR A 80 -4.08 8.71 17.50
CA TYR A 80 -5.26 9.46 17.09
C TYR A 80 -6.56 8.66 17.23
N PHE A 81 -6.55 7.36 16.91
CA PHE A 81 -7.68 6.46 17.15
C PHE A 81 -8.03 6.40 18.64
N GLU A 82 -7.00 6.32 19.48
CA GLU A 82 -7.17 6.31 20.94
C GLU A 82 -7.70 7.65 21.47
N GLU A 83 -7.11 8.78 21.08
CA GLU A 83 -7.55 10.12 21.49
C GLU A 83 -9.00 10.41 21.08
N ARG A 84 -9.37 10.01 19.86
CA ARG A 84 -10.71 10.22 19.30
C ARG A 84 -11.70 9.11 19.60
N LYS A 85 -11.28 8.07 20.35
CA LYS A 85 -12.09 6.89 20.70
C LYS A 85 -12.71 6.21 19.47
N LEU A 86 -11.95 6.14 18.38
CA LEU A 86 -12.34 5.44 17.16
C LEU A 86 -12.15 3.93 17.34
N PRO A 87 -12.97 3.09 16.68
CA PRO A 87 -12.75 1.64 16.68
C PRO A 87 -11.44 1.30 15.97
N MET A 88 -10.63 0.41 16.56
CA MET A 88 -9.43 -0.09 15.90
C MET A 88 -9.78 -0.90 14.64
N PRO A 89 -8.94 -0.86 13.59
CA PRO A 89 -9.15 -1.68 12.40
C PRO A 89 -9.14 -3.17 12.76
N LYS A 90 -9.99 -3.95 12.07
CA LYS A 90 -10.06 -5.41 12.26
C LYS A 90 -8.92 -6.14 11.56
N ALA A 91 -8.40 -5.59 10.47
CA ALA A 91 -7.18 -6.07 9.83
C ALA A 91 -6.48 -4.94 9.04
N ILE A 92 -5.18 -5.12 8.81
CA ILE A 92 -4.34 -4.21 8.03
C ILE A 92 -3.82 -4.91 6.78
N LEU A 93 -4.13 -4.39 5.58
CA LEU A 93 -3.60 -4.89 4.32
C LEU A 93 -2.28 -4.20 3.99
N ASN A 94 -1.21 -4.94 3.67
CA ASN A 94 0.11 -4.36 3.38
C ASN A 94 0.89 -5.10 2.28
N ASP A 95 1.99 -4.52 1.84
CA ASP A 95 2.88 -5.02 0.78
C ASP A 95 4.04 -5.89 1.29
N ARG A 96 4.03 -6.29 2.57
CA ARG A 96 5.09 -7.05 3.26
C ARG A 96 6.44 -6.32 3.32
N GLU A 97 6.45 -5.00 3.27
CA GLU A 97 7.69 -4.25 3.47
C GLU A 97 8.18 -4.41 4.92
N GLU A 98 9.47 -4.70 5.11
CA GLU A 98 10.03 -5.10 6.41
C GLU A 98 9.95 -3.97 7.44
N ALA A 99 10.24 -2.73 7.05
CA ALA A 99 10.15 -1.60 7.96
C ALA A 99 8.69 -1.30 8.34
N LEU A 100 7.74 -1.49 7.43
CA LEU A 100 6.31 -1.40 7.72
C LEU A 100 5.88 -2.48 8.72
N LEU A 101 6.27 -3.74 8.52
CA LEU A 101 5.91 -4.83 9.43
C LEU A 101 6.45 -4.57 10.85
N ASN A 102 7.71 -4.14 10.96
CA ASN A 102 8.30 -3.75 12.24
C ASN A 102 7.52 -2.59 12.90
N ALA A 103 7.10 -1.59 12.12
CA ALA A 103 6.29 -0.50 12.63
C ALA A 103 4.88 -0.96 13.05
N LEU A 104 4.28 -1.92 12.34
CA LEU A 104 2.98 -2.50 12.69
C LEU A 104 3.05 -3.31 13.97
N ASP A 105 4.13 -4.04 14.21
CA ASP A 105 4.31 -4.78 15.48
C ASP A 105 4.39 -3.84 16.69
N GLU A 106 4.98 -2.64 16.53
CA GLU A 106 5.00 -1.63 17.59
C GLU A 106 3.67 -0.86 17.70
N VAL A 107 3.13 -0.44 16.56
CA VAL A 107 1.99 0.47 16.52
C VAL A 107 0.68 -0.30 16.60
N PHE A 108 0.45 -1.40 15.89
CA PHE A 108 -0.80 -2.16 15.92
C PHE A 108 -0.59 -3.65 16.29
N PRO A 109 -0.01 -3.95 17.47
CA PRO A 109 0.37 -5.33 17.86
C PRO A 109 -0.80 -6.31 17.92
N GLU A 110 -2.03 -5.82 18.14
CA GLU A 110 -3.23 -6.63 18.28
C GLU A 110 -4.05 -6.73 16.97
N THR A 111 -3.70 -5.95 15.94
CA THR A 111 -4.42 -5.96 14.67
C THR A 111 -3.75 -6.93 13.71
N PRO A 112 -4.47 -7.95 13.20
CA PRO A 112 -3.90 -8.89 12.24
C PRO A 112 -3.54 -8.18 10.92
N THR A 113 -2.41 -8.57 10.35
CA THR A 113 -1.91 -8.06 9.07
C THR A 113 -2.12 -9.09 7.97
N ILE A 114 -2.56 -8.66 6.79
CA ILE A 114 -2.81 -9.51 5.61
C ILE A 114 -2.09 -8.89 4.41
N LEU A 115 -1.63 -9.72 3.47
CA LEU A 115 -1.03 -9.22 2.25
C LEU A 115 -2.07 -8.61 1.32
N TYR A 116 -1.75 -7.47 0.72
CA TYR A 116 -2.63 -6.80 -0.23
C TYR A 116 -2.50 -7.44 -1.63
N GLU A 117 -3.60 -8.01 -2.12
CA GLU A 117 -3.68 -8.71 -3.42
C GLU A 117 -3.12 -7.88 -4.58
N TRP A 118 -3.39 -6.57 -4.61
CA TRP A 118 -2.92 -5.71 -5.69
C TRP A 118 -1.39 -5.69 -5.78
N HIS A 119 -0.68 -5.60 -4.65
CA HIS A 119 0.79 -5.63 -4.63
C HIS A 119 1.32 -7.01 -5.09
N ILE A 120 0.69 -8.10 -4.63
CA ILE A 120 1.04 -9.46 -5.08
C ILE A 120 0.91 -9.57 -6.61
N ASN A 121 -0.21 -9.10 -7.17
CA ASN A 121 -0.43 -9.13 -8.61
C ASN A 121 0.57 -8.25 -9.37
N LYS A 122 0.92 -7.08 -8.82
CA LYS A 122 1.92 -6.18 -9.44
C LYS A 122 3.30 -6.78 -9.46
N ASP A 123 3.71 -7.46 -8.39
CA ASP A 123 5.00 -8.15 -8.32
C ASP A 123 5.10 -9.30 -9.31
N ILE A 124 4.00 -10.05 -9.49
CA ILE A 124 3.93 -11.13 -10.48
C ILE A 124 4.03 -10.54 -11.89
N GLN A 125 3.24 -9.51 -12.22
CA GLN A 125 3.32 -8.82 -13.51
C GLN A 125 4.74 -8.32 -13.81
N ALA A 126 5.41 -7.70 -12.84
CA ALA A 126 6.78 -7.24 -12.98
C ALA A 126 7.77 -8.39 -13.25
N LYS A 127 7.55 -9.57 -12.66
CA LYS A 127 8.35 -10.77 -12.97
C LYS A 127 8.08 -11.29 -14.38
N LEU A 128 6.83 -11.35 -14.82
CA LEU A 128 6.48 -11.74 -16.19
C LEU A 128 7.14 -10.81 -17.22
N HIS A 129 7.11 -9.50 -16.98
CA HIS A 129 7.79 -8.52 -17.84
C HIS A 129 9.29 -8.75 -17.92
N LYS A 130 9.93 -9.11 -16.80
CA LYS A 130 11.37 -9.43 -16.75
C LYS A 130 11.71 -10.73 -17.47
N LEU A 131 10.82 -11.73 -17.47
CA LEU A 131 11.01 -12.96 -18.24
C LEU A 131 11.02 -12.69 -19.75
N GLY A 132 10.25 -11.71 -20.21
CA GLY A 132 10.20 -11.32 -21.62
C GLY A 132 9.69 -12.45 -22.51
N GLY A 133 10.16 -12.50 -23.76
CA GLY A 133 9.70 -13.49 -24.75
C GLY A 133 8.18 -13.41 -24.96
N ASN A 134 7.47 -14.52 -24.78
CA ASN A 134 6.01 -14.56 -24.91
C ASN A 134 5.28 -13.76 -23.81
N PHE A 135 5.97 -13.38 -22.72
CA PHE A 135 5.44 -12.50 -21.67
C PHE A 135 5.75 -11.02 -21.92
N ALA A 136 6.53 -10.68 -22.96
CA ALA A 136 6.83 -9.28 -23.25
C ALA A 136 5.57 -8.51 -23.67
N GLN A 137 5.43 -7.28 -23.19
CA GLN A 137 4.34 -6.41 -23.60
C GLN A 137 4.37 -6.20 -25.13
N VAL A 138 3.18 -6.11 -25.73
CA VAL A 138 3.02 -5.94 -27.19
C VAL A 138 2.53 -4.53 -27.50
N PRO A 139 3.06 -3.87 -28.54
CA PRO A 139 2.62 -2.54 -28.93
C PRO A 139 1.26 -2.62 -29.64
N ARG A 140 0.38 -1.68 -29.33
CA ARG A 140 -0.89 -1.41 -30.01
C ARG A 140 -0.96 0.04 -30.42
N GLN A 141 -1.68 0.32 -31.50
CA GLN A 141 -1.97 1.69 -31.93
C GLN A 141 -3.44 2.01 -31.68
N ASP A 142 -3.70 3.19 -31.13
CA ASP A 142 -5.07 3.70 -31.04
C ASP A 142 -5.53 4.28 -32.38
N VAL A 143 -6.80 4.70 -32.43
CA VAL A 143 -7.41 5.34 -33.61
C VAL A 143 -6.70 6.63 -34.06
N ALA A 144 -5.92 7.26 -33.18
CA ALA A 144 -5.13 8.45 -33.46
C ALA A 144 -3.67 8.12 -33.85
N GLY A 145 -3.32 6.84 -33.98
CA GLY A 145 -1.97 6.37 -34.34
C GLY A 145 -0.97 6.42 -33.19
N ARG A 146 -1.39 6.63 -31.95
CA ARG A 146 -0.51 6.63 -30.76
C ARG A 146 -0.21 5.20 -30.35
N THR A 147 1.07 4.88 -30.21
CA THR A 147 1.50 3.57 -29.70
C THR A 147 1.39 3.53 -28.18
N TYR A 148 0.75 2.49 -27.67
CA TYR A 148 0.73 2.12 -26.25
C TYR A 148 1.05 0.63 -26.10
N TRP A 149 1.52 0.23 -24.92
CA TRP A 149 1.90 -1.15 -24.64
C TRP A 149 0.80 -1.83 -23.86
N ILE A 150 0.47 -3.07 -24.26
CA ILE A 150 -0.47 -3.92 -23.53
C ILE A 150 0.22 -5.21 -23.10
N GLU A 151 -0.35 -5.84 -22.09
CA GLU A 151 0.05 -7.18 -21.68
C GLU A 151 -0.12 -8.19 -22.82
N SER A 152 0.82 -9.13 -22.93
CA SER A 152 0.70 -10.22 -23.90
C SER A 152 -0.46 -11.15 -23.56
N GLU A 153 -0.94 -11.89 -24.55
CA GLU A 153 -1.98 -12.90 -24.34
C GLU A 153 -1.57 -13.94 -23.30
N LEU A 154 -0.31 -14.40 -23.35
CA LEU A 154 0.22 -15.34 -22.36
C LEU A 154 0.31 -14.72 -20.95
N SER A 155 0.68 -13.45 -20.83
CA SER A 155 0.67 -12.75 -19.53
C SER A 155 -0.73 -12.63 -18.96
N ASN A 156 -1.71 -12.31 -19.80
CA ASN A 156 -3.11 -12.23 -19.37
C ASN A 156 -3.65 -13.61 -18.95
N GLN A 157 -3.32 -14.66 -19.71
CA GLN A 157 -3.70 -16.03 -19.36
C GLN A 157 -3.09 -16.46 -18.02
N PHE A 158 -1.78 -16.27 -17.86
CA PHE A 158 -1.10 -16.57 -16.60
C PHE A 158 -1.71 -15.83 -15.42
N MET A 159 -1.99 -14.52 -15.56
CA MET A 159 -2.63 -13.74 -14.50
C MET A 159 -4.06 -14.22 -14.18
N SER A 160 -4.79 -14.71 -15.19
CA SER A 160 -6.10 -15.32 -14.99
C SER A 160 -6.00 -16.62 -14.19
N ASP A 161 -5.06 -17.49 -14.54
CA ASP A 161 -4.85 -18.77 -13.85
C ASP A 161 -4.31 -18.54 -12.42
N TRP A 162 -3.41 -17.56 -12.26
CA TRP A 162 -2.94 -17.11 -10.95
C TRP A 162 -4.08 -16.63 -10.05
N GLN A 163 -5.08 -15.94 -10.59
CA GLN A 163 -6.24 -15.48 -9.81
C GLN A 163 -7.09 -16.65 -9.27
N VAL A 164 -7.10 -17.79 -9.95
CA VAL A 164 -7.73 -19.02 -9.42
C VAL A 164 -6.96 -19.53 -8.21
N VAL A 165 -5.62 -19.62 -8.33
CA VAL A 165 -4.73 -20.04 -7.24
C VAL A 165 -4.82 -19.08 -6.05
N LEU A 166 -4.82 -17.76 -6.28
CA LEU A 166 -4.85 -16.79 -5.19
C LEU A 166 -6.15 -16.84 -4.39
N ARG A 167 -7.25 -17.25 -5.02
CA ARG A 167 -8.60 -17.29 -4.44
C ARG A 167 -9.00 -18.67 -3.93
N SER A 168 -8.07 -19.62 -3.87
CA SER A 168 -8.31 -20.93 -3.25
C SER A 168 -8.84 -20.76 -1.83
N THR A 169 -9.86 -21.55 -1.47
CA THR A 169 -10.54 -21.44 -0.17
C THR A 169 -9.86 -22.22 0.94
N ASP A 170 -8.89 -23.06 0.60
CA ASP A 170 -8.16 -23.95 1.49
C ASP A 170 -6.76 -24.26 0.96
N GLU A 171 -5.88 -24.76 1.84
CA GLU A 171 -4.48 -25.02 1.53
C GLU A 171 -4.28 -26.15 0.52
N GLN A 172 -5.16 -27.16 0.53
CA GLN A 172 -5.06 -28.28 -0.42
C GLN A 172 -5.35 -27.80 -1.83
N SER A 173 -6.45 -27.07 -2.04
CA SER A 173 -6.81 -26.52 -3.35
C SER A 173 -5.76 -25.53 -3.85
N PHE A 174 -5.20 -24.70 -2.97
CA PHE A 174 -4.07 -23.82 -3.31
C PHE A 174 -2.88 -24.61 -3.86
N GLU A 175 -2.41 -25.63 -3.14
CA GLU A 175 -1.23 -26.40 -3.53
C GLU A 175 -1.46 -27.27 -4.77
N GLU A 176 -2.69 -27.73 -5.01
CA GLU A 176 -3.06 -28.44 -6.23
C GLU A 176 -3.07 -27.50 -7.44
N GLN A 177 -3.80 -26.39 -7.38
CA GLN A 177 -3.92 -25.41 -8.47
C GLN A 177 -2.58 -24.73 -8.78
N ARG A 178 -1.78 -24.46 -7.75
CA ARG A 178 -0.44 -23.89 -7.91
C ARG A 178 0.49 -24.79 -8.74
N LYS A 179 0.36 -26.12 -8.66
CA LYS A 179 1.19 -27.05 -9.45
C LYS A 179 0.85 -27.03 -10.93
N GLU A 180 -0.38 -26.65 -11.27
CA GLU A 180 -0.85 -26.53 -12.64
C GLU A 180 -0.46 -25.19 -13.29
N LEU A 181 0.01 -24.23 -12.48
CA LEU A 181 0.51 -22.94 -12.95
C LEU A 181 1.91 -23.12 -13.58
N HIS A 182 2.01 -22.96 -14.91
CA HIS A 182 3.25 -23.14 -15.69
C HIS A 182 3.72 -21.82 -16.33
#